data_AF-A0A4V1V1Z0-F1
#
_entry.id   AF-A0A4V1V1Z0-F1
#
_cell.length_a   1.000
_cell.length_b   1.000
_cell.length_c   1.000
_cell.angle_alpha   90.00
_cell.angle_beta   90.00
_cell.angle_gamma   90.00
#
_symmetry.space_group_name_H-M   'P 1'
#
loop_
_entity.id
_entity.type
_entity.pdbx_description
1 polymer ?
#
loop_
_entity_poly.entity_id
_entity_poly.type
_entity_poly.pdbx_seq_one_letter_code
_entity_poly.pdbx_strand_id
1 'polypeptide(L)'
;MSHASVHLFGGFAKHLADPVHSMEYGDIDMVTTNVSVMQDLEDRFGYRFQEMSQATSRPRYFVGKSTKAGKSLHLVLLGSDAEAQLFIHNAQYDIDRFAYHVGEFHPAPGLSMDAVRGALRSKQATLATGPRNMDLYTPSRTQVEQKHKAKLLTKGYTVIERAS
;
A
#
# COMPACT_ATOMS: atom_id res chain seq x y z
N MET A 1 21.19 -13.55 9.06
CA MET A 1 20.76 -13.04 7.75
C MET A 1 19.39 -12.41 7.96
N SER A 2 19.24 -11.10 7.83
CA SER A 2 17.91 -10.47 7.92
C SER A 2 17.13 -10.86 6.67
N HIS A 3 16.05 -11.63 6.82
CA HIS A 3 15.15 -11.91 5.71
C HIS A 3 14.64 -10.58 5.15
N ALA A 4 14.67 -10.44 3.82
CA ALA A 4 14.09 -9.27 3.18
C ALA A 4 12.59 -9.22 3.50
N SER A 5 12.15 -8.15 4.17
CA SER A 5 10.73 -7.98 4.42
C SER A 5 10.06 -7.36 3.19
N VAL A 6 8.99 -8.01 2.73
CA VAL A 6 8.14 -7.52 1.64
C VAL A 6 6.71 -7.48 2.14
N HIS A 7 6.15 -6.28 2.20
CA HIS A 7 4.76 -6.04 2.59
C HIS A 7 3.97 -5.62 1.36
N LEU A 8 2.94 -6.37 1.02
CA LEU A 8 1.96 -5.96 0.01
C LEU A 8 0.92 -5.07 0.67
N PHE A 9 0.54 -3.99 0.01
CA PHE A 9 -0.50 -3.08 0.49
C PHE A 9 -1.36 -2.57 -0.67
N GLY A 10 -2.33 -1.71 -0.39
CA GLY A 10 -3.16 -1.10 -1.42
C GLY A 10 -4.07 -2.10 -2.15
N GLY A 11 -4.26 -1.91 -3.45
CA GLY A 11 -5.29 -2.61 -4.22
C GLY A 11 -5.13 -4.13 -4.23
N PHE A 12 -3.90 -4.62 -4.39
CA PHE A 12 -3.65 -6.06 -4.43
C PHE A 12 -3.82 -6.71 -3.05
N ALA A 13 -3.43 -6.04 -1.95
CA ALA A 13 -3.69 -6.54 -0.60
C ALA A 13 -5.20 -6.64 -0.30
N LYS A 14 -6.03 -5.70 -0.80
CA LYS A 14 -7.50 -5.80 -0.72
C LYS A 14 -8.04 -6.98 -1.51
N HIS A 15 -7.50 -7.24 -2.70
CA HIS A 15 -7.83 -8.42 -3.48
C HIS A 15 -7.54 -9.72 -2.71
N LEU A 16 -6.38 -9.81 -2.06
CA LEU A 16 -6.05 -10.97 -1.22
C LEU A 16 -7.00 -11.09 -0.01
N ALA A 17 -7.41 -9.97 0.58
CA ALA A 17 -8.30 -9.96 1.75
C ALA A 17 -9.75 -10.36 1.42
N ASP A 18 -10.28 -9.92 0.27
CA ASP A 18 -11.61 -10.26 -0.24
C ASP A 18 -11.63 -10.29 -1.78
N PRO A 19 -11.29 -11.42 -2.41
CA PRO A 19 -11.10 -11.50 -3.87
C PRO A 19 -12.39 -11.35 -4.67
N VAL A 20 -13.54 -11.65 -4.06
CA VAL A 20 -14.86 -11.55 -4.71
C VAL A 20 -15.29 -10.09 -4.84
N HIS A 21 -15.02 -9.27 -3.82
CA HIS A 21 -15.46 -7.86 -3.80
C HIS A 21 -14.37 -6.90 -4.27
N SER A 22 -13.11 -7.34 -4.27
CA SER A 22 -11.93 -6.57 -4.72
C SER A 22 -11.30 -7.21 -5.96
N MET A 23 -12.10 -7.53 -6.98
CA MET A 23 -11.63 -8.22 -8.20
C MET A 23 -10.57 -7.42 -8.98
N GLU A 24 -10.68 -6.09 -8.98
CA GLU A 24 -9.83 -5.22 -9.76
C GLU A 24 -8.73 -4.55 -8.92
N TYR A 25 -7.48 -4.88 -9.25
CA TYR A 25 -6.31 -4.14 -8.84
C TYR A 25 -5.51 -3.69 -10.06
N GLY A 26 -5.05 -2.43 -10.01
CA GLY A 26 -4.26 -1.79 -11.08
C GLY A 26 -2.84 -2.29 -11.00
N ASP A 27 -1.97 -1.51 -10.35
CA ASP A 27 -0.60 -1.89 -10.03
C ASP A 27 -0.54 -2.68 -8.71
N ILE A 28 0.60 -3.34 -8.47
CA ILE A 28 0.89 -4.02 -7.20
C ILE A 28 1.77 -3.08 -6.37
N ASP A 29 1.22 -2.59 -5.27
CA ASP A 29 1.94 -1.73 -4.33
C ASP A 29 2.64 -2.60 -3.27
N MET A 30 3.95 -2.38 -3.09
CA MET A 30 4.77 -3.10 -2.12
C MET A 30 5.72 -2.19 -1.37
N VAL A 31 5.98 -2.51 -0.11
CA VAL A 31 7.01 -1.91 0.72
C VAL A 31 8.08 -2.96 0.99
N THR A 32 9.35 -2.59 0.88
CA THR A 32 10.46 -3.44 1.28
C THR A 32 11.51 -2.67 2.07
N THR A 33 12.26 -3.40 2.87
CA THR A 33 13.41 -2.88 3.62
C THR A 33 14.75 -3.30 3.03
N ASN A 34 14.73 -4.05 1.92
CA ASN A 34 15.93 -4.59 1.30
C ASN A 34 15.93 -4.36 -0.22
N VAL A 35 16.97 -3.68 -0.69
CA VAL A 35 17.19 -3.40 -2.12
C VAL A 35 17.32 -4.67 -2.96
N SER A 36 17.77 -5.80 -2.39
CA SER A 36 17.93 -7.06 -3.11
C SER A 36 16.61 -7.60 -3.66
N VAL A 37 15.46 -7.21 -3.08
CA VAL A 37 14.14 -7.60 -3.59
C VAL A 37 13.92 -7.11 -5.01
N MET A 38 14.43 -5.91 -5.36
CA MET A 38 14.36 -5.43 -6.74
C MET A 38 15.15 -6.36 -7.66
N GLN A 39 16.39 -6.71 -7.30
CA GLN A 39 17.22 -7.63 -8.08
C GLN A 39 16.54 -8.99 -8.29
N ASP A 40 15.96 -9.57 -7.23
CA ASP A 40 15.22 -10.82 -7.33
C ASP A 40 14.02 -10.73 -8.29
N LEU A 41 13.31 -9.59 -8.27
CA LEU A 41 12.18 -9.32 -9.17
C LEU A 41 12.64 -9.10 -10.62
N GLU A 42 13.80 -8.48 -10.82
CA GLU A 42 14.40 -8.34 -12.14
C GLU A 42 14.80 -9.70 -12.73
N ASP A 43 15.49 -10.53 -11.94
CA ASP A 43 16.04 -11.80 -12.40
C ASP A 43 14.95 -12.84 -12.63
N ARG A 44 13.97 -12.93 -11.72
CA ARG A 44 12.93 -13.98 -11.78
C ARG A 44 11.77 -13.61 -12.69
N PHE A 45 11.38 -12.34 -12.71
CA PHE A 45 10.16 -11.89 -13.39
C PHE A 45 10.42 -10.87 -14.50
N GLY A 46 11.69 -10.53 -14.76
CA GLY A 46 12.07 -9.62 -15.84
C GLY A 46 11.63 -8.18 -15.62
N TYR A 47 11.42 -7.76 -14.37
CA TYR A 47 11.16 -6.36 -14.06
C TYR A 47 12.39 -5.49 -14.32
N ARG A 48 12.13 -4.22 -14.62
CA ARG A 48 13.10 -3.14 -14.61
C ARG A 48 12.56 -2.01 -13.76
N PHE A 49 13.33 -1.60 -12.77
CA PHE A 49 12.93 -0.55 -11.85
C PHE A 49 13.50 0.81 -12.25
N GLN A 50 12.62 1.82 -12.27
CA GLN A 50 12.98 3.21 -12.37
C GLN A 50 12.72 3.89 -11.03
N GLU A 51 13.73 4.57 -10.47
CA GLU A 51 13.54 5.41 -9.29
C GLU A 51 12.79 6.70 -9.65
N MET A 52 11.75 7.02 -8.88
CA MET A 52 10.89 8.19 -9.06
C MET A 52 11.19 9.31 -8.05
N SER A 53 11.84 8.96 -6.94
CA SER A 53 12.28 9.91 -5.92
C SER A 53 13.70 10.42 -6.16
N GLN A 54 14.09 11.49 -5.47
CA GLN A 54 15.51 11.84 -5.40
C GLN A 54 16.25 10.78 -4.58
N ALA A 55 17.51 10.50 -4.92
CA ALA A 55 18.29 9.43 -4.28
C ALA A 55 18.43 9.57 -2.74
N THR A 56 18.33 10.81 -2.22
CA THR A 56 18.42 11.13 -0.78
C THR A 56 17.06 11.17 -0.09
N SER A 57 15.95 11.01 -0.81
CA SER A 57 14.60 11.00 -0.23
C SER A 57 14.38 9.76 0.63
N ARG A 58 13.63 9.92 1.72
CA ARG A 58 13.08 8.82 2.50
C ARG A 58 11.58 9.08 2.66
N PRO A 59 10.70 8.20 2.17
CA PRO A 59 10.97 6.92 1.49
C PRO A 59 11.55 7.09 0.08
N ARG A 60 12.18 6.04 -0.46
CA ARG A 60 12.55 5.97 -1.88
C ARG A 60 11.45 5.23 -2.66
N TYR A 61 11.07 5.77 -3.81
CA TYR A 61 9.96 5.25 -4.62
C TYR A 61 10.48 4.74 -5.95
N PHE A 62 10.04 3.56 -6.36
CA PHE A 62 10.40 2.93 -7.61
C PHE A 62 9.16 2.43 -8.37
N VAL A 63 9.22 2.50 -9.69
CA VAL A 63 8.24 1.88 -10.58
C VAL A 63 8.92 0.76 -11.34
N GLY A 64 8.47 -0.47 -11.12
CA GLY A 64 8.89 -1.66 -11.84
C GLY A 64 7.95 -1.93 -13.02
N LYS A 65 8.51 -2.06 -14.22
CA LYS A 65 7.78 -2.54 -15.41
C LYS A 65 8.42 -3.81 -15.95
N SER A 66 7.61 -4.73 -16.44
CA SER A 66 8.09 -5.97 -17.06
C SER A 66 7.38 -6.15 -18.40
N THR A 67 8.11 -6.63 -19.41
CA THR A 67 7.53 -7.07 -20.68
C THR A 67 6.98 -8.50 -20.59
N LYS A 68 7.30 -9.23 -19.52
CA LYS A 68 6.86 -10.61 -19.28
C LYS A 68 5.66 -10.70 -18.33
N ALA A 69 5.53 -9.75 -17.40
CA ALA A 69 4.43 -9.69 -16.45
C ALA A 69 3.42 -8.59 -16.82
N GLY A 70 2.13 -8.86 -16.65
CA GLY A 70 1.05 -7.97 -17.11
C GLY A 70 0.74 -6.75 -16.22
N LYS A 71 1.44 -6.58 -15.09
CA LYS A 71 1.17 -5.54 -14.08
C LYS A 71 2.44 -4.82 -13.64
N SER A 72 2.36 -3.50 -13.44
CA SER A 72 3.45 -2.72 -12.87
C SER A 72 3.57 -2.98 -11.36
N LEU A 73 4.78 -2.79 -10.83
CA LEU A 73 5.05 -2.79 -9.40
C LEU A 73 5.35 -1.35 -8.95
N HIS A 74 4.71 -0.90 -7.89
CA HIS A 74 5.13 0.30 -7.18
C HIS A 74 5.81 -0.13 -5.89
N LEU A 75 7.12 0.12 -5.81
CA LEU A 75 7.94 -0.30 -4.69
C LEU A 75 8.35 0.92 -3.87
N VAL A 76 8.13 0.84 -2.57
CA VAL A 76 8.61 1.79 -1.58
C VAL A 76 9.73 1.14 -0.78
N LEU A 77 10.93 1.71 -0.83
CA LEU A 77 12.08 1.26 -0.05
C LEU A 77 12.20 2.10 1.22
N LEU A 78 12.17 1.44 2.38
CA LEU A 78 12.30 2.02 3.71
C LEU A 78 13.49 1.40 4.46
N GLY A 79 13.89 2.01 5.58
CA GLY A 79 15.06 1.57 6.32
C GLY A 79 14.79 0.52 7.41
N SER A 80 13.52 0.26 7.74
CA SER A 80 13.16 -0.75 8.73
C SER A 80 11.71 -1.21 8.62
N ASP A 81 11.39 -2.37 9.20
CA ASP A 81 10.02 -2.88 9.23
C ASP A 81 9.10 -1.97 10.06
N ALA A 82 9.64 -1.34 11.11
CA ALA A 82 8.90 -0.35 11.89
C ALA A 82 8.44 0.83 11.01
N GLU A 83 9.28 1.29 10.09
CA GLU A 83 8.89 2.30 9.11
C GLU A 83 7.90 1.77 8.09
N ALA A 84 8.03 0.53 7.64
CA ALA A 84 7.05 -0.09 6.73
C ALA A 84 5.66 -0.13 7.37
N GLN A 85 5.57 -0.57 8.63
CA GLN A 85 4.34 -0.53 9.40
C GLN A 85 3.85 0.91 9.60
N LEU A 86 4.74 1.86 9.92
CA LEU A 86 4.37 3.26 10.07
C LEU A 86 3.78 3.83 8.77
N PHE A 87 4.43 3.58 7.63
CA PHE A 87 3.97 4.02 6.32
C PHE A 87 2.56 3.47 6.02
N ILE A 88 2.38 2.16 6.10
CA ILE A 88 1.12 1.48 5.77
C ILE A 88 -0.01 1.86 6.74
N HIS A 89 0.26 1.82 8.05
CA HIS A 89 -0.76 2.10 9.07
C HIS A 89 -1.19 3.57 9.14
N ASN A 90 -0.46 4.48 8.49
CA ASN A 90 -0.86 5.89 8.35
C ASN A 90 -1.54 6.20 7.01
N ALA A 91 -1.98 5.17 6.27
CA ALA A 91 -2.88 5.36 5.14
C ALA A 91 -4.18 6.04 5.56
N GLN A 92 -4.80 6.74 4.59
CA GLN A 92 -5.92 7.64 4.85
C GLN A 92 -7.19 6.90 5.32
N TYR A 93 -7.48 5.74 4.73
CA TYR A 93 -8.72 5.00 4.97
C TYR A 93 -8.46 3.65 5.61
N ASP A 94 -9.35 3.21 6.48
CA ASP A 94 -9.32 1.89 7.14
C ASP A 94 -9.03 0.72 6.18
N ILE A 95 -9.67 0.68 5.02
CA ILE A 95 -9.48 -0.32 3.96
C ILE A 95 -8.09 -0.30 3.32
N ASP A 96 -7.22 0.64 3.67
CA ASP A 96 -5.83 0.73 3.20
C ASP A 96 -4.80 0.53 4.33
N ARG A 97 -5.25 0.47 5.60
CA ARG A 97 -4.40 0.43 6.80
C ARG A 97 -4.05 -0.99 7.23
N PHE A 98 -3.63 -1.82 6.29
CA PHE A 98 -3.13 -3.16 6.58
C PHE A 98 -2.12 -3.59 5.51
N ALA A 99 -1.26 -4.53 5.89
CA ALA A 99 -0.31 -5.18 5.01
C ALA A 99 -0.64 -6.67 4.87
N TYR A 100 -0.20 -7.27 3.77
CA TYR A 100 -0.06 -8.71 3.65
C TYR A 100 1.43 -9.08 3.55
N HIS A 101 1.89 -9.99 4.40
CA HIS A 101 3.29 -10.40 4.51
C HIS A 101 3.37 -11.85 4.97
N VAL A 102 4.17 -12.67 4.26
CA VAL A 102 4.47 -14.08 4.63
C VAL A 102 3.20 -14.89 4.95
N GLY A 103 2.16 -14.76 4.13
CA GLY A 103 0.92 -15.52 4.31
C GLY A 103 -0.10 -14.87 5.25
N GLU A 104 0.28 -13.82 5.97
CA GLU A 104 -0.52 -13.23 7.04
C GLU A 104 -0.91 -11.78 6.74
N PHE A 105 -2.03 -11.35 7.33
CA PHE A 105 -2.49 -9.97 7.30
C PHE A 105 -2.13 -9.26 8.59
N HIS A 106 -1.54 -8.06 8.46
CA HIS A 106 -1.14 -7.21 9.57
C HIS A 106 -1.94 -5.91 9.50
N PRO A 107 -3.12 -5.83 10.16
CA PRO A 107 -3.89 -4.60 10.23
C PRO A 107 -3.27 -3.60 11.22
N ALA A 108 -3.52 -2.32 10.99
CA ALA A 108 -3.14 -1.27 11.93
C ALA A 108 -3.73 -1.50 13.33
N PRO A 109 -3.07 -1.04 14.41
CA PRO A 109 -3.60 -1.17 15.76
C PRO A 109 -5.05 -0.65 15.88
N GLY A 110 -5.91 -1.45 16.50
CA GLY A 110 -7.34 -1.14 16.65
C GLY A 110 -8.22 -1.48 15.43
N LEU A 111 -7.63 -1.98 14.35
CA LEU A 111 -8.35 -2.47 13.17
C LEU A 111 -8.30 -4.01 13.16
N SER A 112 -9.44 -4.66 12.89
CA SER A 112 -9.49 -6.10 12.65
C SER A 112 -9.65 -6.39 11.16
N MET A 113 -9.12 -7.52 10.70
CA MET A 113 -9.32 -7.93 9.30
C MET A 113 -10.79 -8.22 8.97
N ASP A 114 -11.60 -8.61 9.94
CA ASP A 114 -13.04 -8.79 9.73
C ASP A 114 -13.75 -7.46 9.50
N ALA A 115 -13.37 -6.41 10.22
CA ALA A 115 -13.86 -5.05 9.96
C ALA A 115 -13.43 -4.57 8.56
N VAL A 116 -12.17 -4.79 8.18
CA VAL A 116 -11.66 -4.47 6.83
C VAL A 116 -12.45 -5.20 5.76
N ARG A 117 -12.63 -6.52 5.89
CA ARG A 117 -13.42 -7.33 4.93
C ARG A 117 -14.87 -6.84 4.87
N GLY A 118 -15.49 -6.55 6.01
CA GLY A 118 -16.82 -5.96 6.07
C GLY A 118 -16.92 -4.66 5.29
N ALA A 119 -15.96 -3.75 5.48
CA ALA A 119 -15.87 -2.48 4.77
C ALA A 119 -15.61 -2.66 3.26
N LEU A 120 -14.77 -3.61 2.85
CA LEU A 120 -14.57 -3.93 1.43
C LEU A 120 -15.86 -4.42 0.77
N ARG A 121 -16.62 -5.30 1.44
CA ARG A 121 -17.90 -5.83 0.95
C ARG A 121 -18.97 -4.76 0.85
N SER A 122 -19.11 -3.93 1.88
CA SER A 122 -20.08 -2.83 1.90
C SER A 122 -19.63 -1.61 1.09
N LYS A 123 -18.43 -1.65 0.50
CA LYS A 123 -17.77 -0.54 -0.18
C LYS A 123 -17.73 0.73 0.68
N GLN A 124 -17.35 0.59 1.94
CA GLN A 124 -17.14 1.71 2.84
C GLN A 124 -15.65 1.99 3.01
N ALA A 125 -15.29 3.26 2.95
CA ALA A 125 -13.94 3.73 3.25
C ALA A 125 -14.03 4.78 4.35
N THR A 126 -13.65 4.42 5.57
CA THR A 126 -13.72 5.33 6.72
C THR A 126 -12.39 6.02 6.90
N LEU A 127 -12.41 7.36 6.99
CA LEU A 127 -11.22 8.13 7.30
C LEU A 127 -10.64 7.69 8.65
N ALA A 128 -9.34 7.47 8.70
CA ALA A 128 -8.62 7.11 9.92
C ALA A 128 -8.90 8.13 11.03
N THR A 129 -9.26 7.65 12.22
CA THR A 129 -9.43 8.49 13.40
C THR A 129 -8.14 8.63 14.19
N GLY A 130 -7.89 9.84 14.70
CA GLY A 130 -6.75 10.15 15.55
C GLY A 130 -5.56 10.75 14.78
N PRO A 131 -4.50 11.16 15.49
CA PRO A 131 -3.31 11.71 14.88
C PRO A 131 -2.63 10.66 13.99
N ARG A 132 -2.37 11.03 12.73
CA ARG A 132 -1.56 10.24 11.79
C ARG A 132 -0.14 10.80 11.80
N ASN A 133 0.84 9.91 11.90
CA ASN A 133 2.23 10.28 11.67
C ASN A 133 2.44 10.41 10.14
N MET A 134 2.87 11.60 9.73
CA MET A 134 3.04 11.97 8.32
C MET A 134 4.49 12.08 7.88
N ASP A 135 5.45 11.68 8.73
CA ASP A 135 6.89 11.91 8.55
C ASP A 135 7.45 11.17 7.31
N LEU A 136 6.81 10.07 6.91
CA LEU A 136 7.18 9.27 5.73
C LEU A 136 6.43 9.68 4.45
N TYR A 137 5.60 10.71 4.51
CA TYR A 137 4.81 11.16 3.36
C TYR A 137 5.34 12.47 2.78
N THR A 138 5.20 12.61 1.45
CA THR A 138 5.64 13.82 0.76
C THR A 138 4.77 15.03 1.14
N PRO A 139 5.27 16.28 1.03
CA PRO A 139 4.45 17.47 1.25
C PRO A 139 3.21 17.54 0.34
N SER A 140 3.27 16.93 -0.85
CA SER A 140 2.15 16.81 -1.80
C SER A 140 1.08 15.79 -1.38
N ARG A 141 1.22 15.16 -0.21
CA ARG A 141 0.34 14.06 0.24
C ARG A 141 -1.13 14.43 0.26
N THR A 142 -1.48 15.67 0.62
CA THR A 142 -2.89 16.13 0.57
C THR A 142 -3.49 15.97 -0.83
N GLN A 143 -2.74 16.31 -1.89
CA GLN A 143 -3.20 16.15 -3.27
C GLN A 143 -3.33 14.67 -3.66
N VAL A 144 -2.41 13.83 -3.20
CA VAL A 144 -2.46 12.36 -3.40
C VAL A 144 -3.70 11.77 -2.72
N GLU A 145 -4.03 12.21 -1.51
CA GLU A 145 -5.21 11.79 -0.75
C GLU A 145 -6.52 12.23 -1.40
N GLN A 146 -6.57 13.45 -1.96
CA GLN A 146 -7.74 13.89 -2.73
C GLN A 146 -7.94 13.05 -4.00
N LYS A 147 -6.86 12.72 -4.71
CA LYS A 147 -6.93 11.81 -5.87
C LYS A 147 -7.38 10.40 -5.47
N HIS A 148 -6.92 9.91 -4.33
CA HIS A 148 -7.33 8.60 -3.80
C HIS A 148 -8.81 8.59 -3.42
N LYS A 149 -9.30 9.64 -2.73
CA LYS A 149 -10.73 9.85 -2.45
C LYS A 149 -11.55 9.78 -3.73
N ALA A 150 -11.17 10.55 -4.76
CA ALA A 150 -11.85 10.54 -6.06
C ALA A 150 -11.89 9.14 -6.69
N LYS A 151 -10.77 8.41 -6.66
CA LYS A 151 -10.68 7.01 -7.15
C LYS A 151 -11.63 6.06 -6.40
N LEU A 152 -11.73 6.19 -5.08
CA LEU A 152 -12.65 5.39 -4.27
C LEU A 152 -14.11 5.67 -4.66
N LEU A 153 -14.49 6.94 -4.81
CA LEU A 153 -15.83 7.34 -5.26
C LEU A 153 -16.15 6.77 -6.64
N THR A 154 -15.23 6.83 -7.61
CA THR A 154 -15.41 6.22 -8.94
C THR A 154 -15.60 4.70 -8.87
N LYS A 155 -15.00 4.03 -7.88
CA LYS A 155 -15.17 2.59 -7.64
C LYS A 155 -16.47 2.24 -6.88
N GLY A 156 -17.29 3.24 -6.57
CA GLY A 156 -18.56 3.10 -5.86
C GLY A 156 -18.40 2.95 -4.35
N TYR A 157 -17.29 3.42 -3.77
CA TYR A 157 -17.15 3.47 -2.32
C TYR A 157 -17.90 4.67 -1.74
N THR A 158 -18.57 4.46 -0.61
CA THR A 158 -19.00 5.54 0.28
C THR A 158 -17.82 5.94 1.16
N VAL A 159 -17.37 7.18 1.02
CA VAL A 159 -16.30 7.75 1.85
C VAL A 159 -16.92 8.38 3.09
N ILE A 160 -16.55 7.87 4.27
CA ILE A 160 -17.06 8.33 5.56
C ILE A 160 -16.00 9.23 6.19
N GLU A 161 -16.24 10.54 6.12
CA GLU A 161 -15.44 11.56 6.81
C GLU A 161 -16.09 11.77 8.18
N ARG A 162 -15.38 11.44 9.27
CA ARG A 162 -15.90 11.77 10.59
C ARG A 162 -15.70 13.26 10.81
N ALA A 163 -16.79 13.97 11.10
CA ALA A 163 -16.72 15.36 11.55
C ALA A 163 -15.84 15.41 12.80
N SER A 164 -14.77 16.21 12.73
CA SER A 164 -13.91 16.58 13.84
C SER A 164 -14.67 17.36 14.89
#